data_AF-A0A401S5C8-F1
#
_entry.id   AF-A0A401S5C8-F1
#
_cell.length_a   1.000
_cell.length_b   1.000
_cell.length_c   1.000
_cell.angle_alpha   90.00
_cell.angle_beta   90.00
_cell.angle_gamma   90.00
#
_symmetry.space_group_name_H-M   'P 1'
#
loop_
_entity.id
_entity.type
_entity.pdbx_description
1 polymer ?
#
loop_
_entity_poly.entity_id
_entity_poly.type
_entity_poly.pdbx_seq_one_letter_code
_entity_poly.pdbx_strand_id
1 'polypeptide(L)'
;MLGPAPAPEGERRRFGKSQRSSRLAFLFRWRLVVLVESETSRVMAKSKNHTNHNQSSKWHRTGIKKPKSYRFEPLKGVDPKFLKNMRFAKKHNKKGASKGVSKK
;
A
#
# COMPACT_ATOMS: atom_id res chain seq x y z
N MET A 1 -6.20 13.19 21.63
CA MET A 1 -6.71 11.85 21.26
C MET A 1 -8.00 11.61 22.03
N LEU A 2 -9.13 12.01 21.47
CA LEU A 2 -10.46 11.79 22.05
C LEU A 2 -11.15 10.73 21.19
N GLY A 3 -11.31 9.52 21.72
CA GLY A 3 -12.02 8.44 21.05
C GLY A 3 -13.55 8.65 21.13
N PRO A 4 -14.32 8.21 20.12
CA PRO A 4 -15.78 8.33 20.13
C PRO A 4 -16.44 7.37 21.13
N ALA A 5 -17.46 7.86 21.81
CA ALA A 5 -18.25 7.19 22.85
C ALA A 5 -19.07 5.99 22.33
N PRO A 6 -19.32 4.97 23.17
CA PRO A 6 -20.18 3.82 22.84
C PRO A 6 -21.67 4.20 22.81
N ALA A 7 -22.41 3.53 21.91
CA ALA A 7 -23.84 3.73 21.66
C ALA A 7 -24.74 3.35 22.86
N PRO A 8 -25.89 4.03 23.06
CA PRO A 8 -26.83 3.71 24.13
C PRO A 8 -27.69 2.49 23.82
N GLU A 9 -27.71 1.55 24.76
CA GLU A 9 -28.63 0.42 24.85
C GLU A 9 -30.08 0.91 25.01
N GLY A 10 -30.96 0.45 24.12
CA GLY A 10 -32.37 0.82 24.08
C GLY A 10 -33.32 -0.36 24.23
N GLU A 11 -34.00 -0.39 25.38
CA GLU A 11 -35.34 -0.94 25.65
C GLU A 11 -35.65 -2.44 25.43
N ARG A 12 -35.58 -3.16 26.56
CA ARG A 12 -36.32 -4.41 26.80
C ARG A 12 -37.83 -4.19 26.68
N ARG A 13 -38.43 -4.61 25.56
CA ARG A 13 -39.89 -4.79 25.47
C ARG A 13 -40.29 -6.24 25.76
N ARG A 14 -41.27 -6.35 26.65
CA ARG A 14 -41.72 -7.55 27.35
C ARG A 14 -42.24 -8.63 26.39
N PHE A 15 -41.69 -9.84 26.52
CA PHE A 15 -42.15 -11.06 25.86
C PHE A 15 -43.53 -11.47 26.41
N GLY A 16 -44.59 -11.28 25.63
CA GLY A 16 -45.90 -11.88 25.88
C GLY A 16 -45.94 -13.29 25.31
N LYS A 17 -46.07 -14.30 26.19
CA LYS A 17 -46.33 -15.69 25.80
C LYS A 17 -47.80 -15.80 25.35
N SER A 18 -48.03 -16.12 24.08
CA SER A 18 -49.35 -16.53 23.59
C SER A 18 -49.23 -17.91 22.93
N GLN A 19 -49.65 -18.92 23.68
CA GLN A 19 -49.95 -20.28 23.22
C GLN A 19 -51.15 -20.25 22.27
N ARG A 20 -50.93 -20.36 20.95
CA ARG A 20 -51.98 -20.83 20.01
C ARG A 20 -51.39 -21.63 18.85
N SER A 21 -51.62 -22.94 18.94
CA SER A 21 -52.03 -23.84 17.85
C SER A 21 -51.02 -24.19 16.76
N SER A 22 -50.25 -25.24 17.04
CA SER A 22 -50.07 -26.44 16.20
C SER A 22 -50.83 -26.45 14.85
N ARG A 23 -50.08 -26.31 13.74
CA ARG A 23 -50.30 -26.99 12.44
C ARG A 23 -49.34 -26.57 11.30
N LEU A 24 -48.24 -25.85 11.59
CA LEU A 24 -47.18 -25.49 10.62
C LEU A 24 -45.77 -25.95 11.03
N ALA A 25 -45.66 -26.88 11.98
CA ALA A 25 -44.38 -27.39 12.49
C ALA A 25 -43.87 -28.67 11.80
N PHE A 26 -44.55 -29.17 10.76
CA PHE A 26 -44.15 -30.38 10.03
C PHE A 26 -43.43 -30.12 8.70
N LEU A 27 -43.43 -28.89 8.18
CA LEU A 27 -42.64 -28.47 7.00
C LEU A 27 -41.46 -27.56 7.35
N PHE A 28 -41.17 -27.37 8.64
CA PHE A 28 -39.95 -26.68 9.08
C PHE A 28 -38.87 -27.66 9.58
N ARG A 29 -39.22 -28.92 9.78
CA ARG A 29 -38.32 -30.03 10.18
C ARG A 29 -37.99 -31.00 9.03
N TRP A 30 -38.26 -30.62 7.78
CA TRP A 30 -37.60 -31.17 6.59
C TRP A 30 -36.81 -30.10 5.84
N ARG A 31 -36.54 -28.97 6.49
CA ARG A 31 -35.58 -27.95 6.03
C ARG A 31 -34.29 -27.92 6.87
N LEU A 32 -34.25 -28.71 7.95
CA LEU A 32 -33.11 -28.73 8.89
C LEU A 32 -32.33 -30.06 8.86
N VAL A 33 -32.70 -31.00 7.98
CA VAL A 33 -31.93 -32.25 7.71
C VAL A 33 -31.19 -32.20 6.37
N VAL A 34 -31.49 -31.23 5.49
CA VAL A 34 -30.85 -31.10 4.16
C VAL A 34 -29.76 -30.00 4.13
N LEU A 35 -29.35 -29.45 5.27
CA LEU A 35 -28.30 -28.43 5.29
C LEU A 35 -27.36 -28.59 6.50
N VAL A 36 -27.00 -29.84 6.80
CA VAL A 36 -25.87 -30.20 7.67
C VAL A 36 -25.04 -31.27 6.97
N GLU A 37 -24.70 -31.04 5.70
CA GLU A 37 -23.63 -31.78 5.02
C GLU A 37 -23.27 -31.08 3.70
N SER A 38 -22.37 -30.11 3.75
CA SER A 38 -21.48 -29.77 2.63
C SER A 38 -20.48 -28.70 3.04
N GLU A 39 -19.76 -28.96 4.14
CA GLU A 39 -18.41 -28.40 4.26
C GLU A 39 -17.42 -29.50 3.87
N THR A 40 -16.29 -29.08 3.30
CA THR A 40 -15.11 -29.88 2.88
C THR A 40 -15.15 -30.62 1.54
N SER A 41 -15.44 -29.95 0.43
CA SER A 41 -14.76 -30.28 -0.85
C SER A 41 -14.65 -29.11 -1.83
N ARG A 42 -14.53 -27.87 -1.32
CA ARG A 42 -13.90 -26.81 -2.11
C ARG A 42 -12.42 -27.14 -2.22
N VAL A 43 -12.09 -28.04 -3.15
CA VAL A 43 -10.78 -28.09 -3.76
C VAL A 43 -10.49 -26.64 -4.13
N MET A 44 -9.53 -26.05 -3.44
CA MET A 44 -8.90 -24.79 -3.79
C MET A 44 -8.69 -24.79 -5.30
N ALA A 45 -9.60 -24.15 -6.05
CA ALA A 45 -9.43 -24.01 -7.49
C ALA A 45 -8.14 -23.22 -7.66
N LYS A 46 -7.08 -23.87 -8.14
CA LYS A 46 -5.75 -23.27 -8.21
C LYS A 46 -5.85 -22.00 -9.04
N SER A 47 -5.63 -20.86 -8.40
CA SER A 47 -5.54 -19.58 -9.09
C SER A 47 -4.18 -19.45 -9.78
N LYS A 48 -4.07 -18.53 -10.74
CA LYS A 48 -2.79 -18.24 -11.38
C LYS A 48 -1.80 -17.67 -10.37
N ASN A 49 -0.66 -18.33 -10.20
CA ASN A 49 0.35 -17.97 -9.20
C ASN A 49 1.17 -16.72 -9.57
N HIS A 50 1.26 -16.36 -10.85
CA HIS A 50 2.04 -15.21 -11.32
C HIS A 50 1.54 -14.69 -12.67
N THR A 51 1.53 -13.37 -12.87
CA THR A 51 1.21 -12.73 -14.16
C THR A 51 1.91 -11.38 -14.36
N ASN A 52 2.46 -11.17 -15.55
CA ASN A 52 3.04 -9.89 -16.00
C ASN A 52 2.15 -9.18 -17.06
N HIS A 53 0.96 -9.74 -17.35
CA HIS A 53 0.16 -9.35 -18.53
C HIS A 53 -0.21 -7.86 -18.60
N ASN A 54 -0.51 -7.23 -17.47
CA ASN A 54 -0.94 -5.82 -17.43
C ASN A 54 0.13 -4.87 -16.84
N GLN A 55 1.36 -5.33 -16.59
CA GLN A 55 2.38 -4.44 -16.01
C GLN A 55 2.85 -3.41 -17.04
N SER A 56 3.16 -3.87 -18.26
CA SER A 56 3.59 -3.00 -19.36
C SER A 56 2.57 -1.92 -19.68
N SER A 57 1.29 -2.27 -19.80
CA SER A 57 0.21 -1.31 -20.09
C SER A 57 0.09 -0.24 -19.00
N LYS A 58 0.23 -0.59 -17.72
CA LYS A 58 0.24 0.37 -16.62
C LYS A 58 1.46 1.29 -16.67
N TRP A 59 2.66 0.74 -16.88
CA TRP A 59 3.89 1.53 -16.97
C TRP A 59 3.87 2.52 -18.14
N HIS A 60 3.29 2.13 -19.27
CA HIS A 60 3.15 3.00 -20.43
C HIS A 60 1.99 4.00 -20.31
N ARG A 61 0.95 3.74 -19.51
CA ARG A 61 -0.15 4.70 -19.24
C ARG A 61 0.32 5.97 -18.56
N THR A 62 1.25 5.87 -17.61
CA THR A 62 1.93 7.03 -16.98
C THR A 62 3.20 7.43 -17.74
N GLY A 63 3.70 6.53 -18.58
CA GLY A 63 4.94 6.65 -19.34
C GLY A 63 6.17 6.31 -18.50
N ILE A 64 7.07 5.50 -19.07
CA ILE A 64 8.39 5.21 -18.48
C ILE A 64 9.28 6.44 -18.68
N LYS A 65 9.44 7.24 -17.62
CA LYS A 65 10.25 8.46 -17.67
C LYS A 65 11.73 8.15 -17.55
N LYS A 66 12.54 8.73 -18.41
CA LYS A 66 14.00 8.71 -18.29
C LYS A 66 14.45 9.53 -17.07
N PRO A 67 15.54 9.15 -16.39
CA PRO A 67 16.11 10.00 -15.36
C PRO A 67 16.50 11.36 -15.95
N LYS A 68 16.28 12.43 -15.19
CA LYS A 68 16.65 13.77 -15.62
C LYS A 68 18.17 13.91 -15.58
N SER A 69 18.76 14.30 -16.71
CA SER A 69 20.16 14.72 -16.75
C SER A 69 20.26 16.18 -16.26
N TYR A 70 21.20 16.45 -15.38
CA TYR A 70 21.53 17.79 -14.90
C TYR A 70 22.94 18.15 -15.36
N ARG A 71 23.22 19.44 -15.56
CA ARG A 71 24.57 19.92 -15.91
C ARG A 71 25.63 19.53 -14.86
N PHE A 72 25.23 19.42 -13.59
CA PHE A 72 26.11 19.04 -12.50
C PHE A 72 25.44 17.92 -11.70
N GLU A 73 26.10 16.76 -11.64
CA GLU A 73 25.66 15.62 -10.86
C GLU A 73 26.06 15.75 -9.37
N PRO A 74 25.28 15.18 -8.45
CA PRO A 74 25.62 15.20 -7.03
C PRO A 74 26.87 14.33 -6.76
N LEU A 75 27.84 14.87 -6.02
CA LEU A 75 29.08 14.17 -5.64
C LEU A 75 28.89 13.16 -4.48
N LYS A 76 27.69 12.60 -4.32
CA LYS A 76 27.38 11.65 -3.25
C LYS A 76 28.00 10.29 -3.60
N GLY A 77 28.73 9.70 -2.65
CA GLY A 77 29.41 8.41 -2.85
C GLY A 77 30.80 8.51 -3.48
N VAL A 78 31.28 9.72 -3.77
CA VAL A 78 32.68 9.95 -4.17
C VAL A 78 33.60 9.82 -2.95
N ASP A 79 34.83 9.33 -3.17
CA ASP A 79 35.84 9.15 -2.13
C ASP A 79 35.98 10.38 -1.20
N PRO A 80 35.82 10.21 0.13
CA PRO A 80 36.00 11.29 1.09
C PRO A 80 37.35 12.00 1.00
N LYS A 81 38.45 11.32 0.63
CA LYS A 81 39.78 11.95 0.52
C LYS A 81 39.82 12.90 -0.68
N PHE A 82 39.32 12.45 -1.83
CA PHE A 82 39.13 13.32 -2.99
C PHE A 82 38.22 14.53 -2.68
N LEU A 83 37.09 14.30 -2.01
CA LEU A 83 36.16 15.39 -1.64
C LEU A 83 36.80 16.42 -0.71
N LYS A 84 37.59 15.99 0.27
CA LYS A 84 38.35 16.90 1.15
C LYS A 84 39.30 17.78 0.33
N ASN A 85 40.12 17.17 -0.53
CA ASN A 85 41.06 17.92 -1.38
C ASN A 85 40.34 18.91 -2.30
N MET A 86 39.29 18.47 -3.01
CA MET A 86 38.52 19.34 -3.90
C MET A 86 37.90 20.53 -3.15
N ARG A 87 37.42 20.33 -1.91
CA ARG A 87 36.89 21.42 -1.07
C ARG A 87 37.98 22.43 -0.71
N PHE A 88 39.18 21.98 -0.36
CA PHE A 88 40.32 22.87 -0.10
C PHE A 88 40.73 23.64 -1.37
N ALA A 89 40.90 22.97 -2.51
CA ALA A 89 41.24 23.61 -3.77
C ALA A 89 40.21 24.68 -4.18
N LYS A 90 38.91 24.34 -4.16
CA LYS A 90 37.82 25.29 -4.45
C LYS A 90 37.79 26.49 -3.48
N LYS A 91 38.21 26.32 -2.23
CA LYS A 91 38.29 27.40 -1.24
C LYS A 91 39.42 28.39 -1.57
N HIS A 92 40.60 27.89 -1.93
CA HIS A 92 41.80 28.73 -2.11
C HIS A 92 41.95 29.27 -3.55
N ASN A 93 41.40 28.61 -4.56
CA ASN A 93 41.47 29.07 -5.96
C ASN A 93 40.74 30.41 -6.20
N LYS A 94 39.74 30.75 -5.38
CA LYS A 94 39.03 32.05 -5.47
C LYS A 94 39.96 33.25 -5.26
N LYS A 95 41.02 33.09 -4.45
CA LYS A 95 42.00 34.15 -4.19
C LYS A 95 43.00 34.33 -5.34
N GLY A 96 43.29 33.26 -6.09
CA GLY A 96 44.20 33.28 -7.24
C GLY A 96 43.52 33.65 -8.57
N ALA A 97 42.19 33.53 -8.65
CA ALA A 97 41.44 33.82 -9.86
C ALA A 97 41.61 35.26 -10.37
N SER A 98 41.79 36.25 -9.48
CA SER A 98 42.05 37.64 -9.85
C SER A 98 43.39 37.85 -10.57
N LYS A 99 44.37 36.96 -10.36
CA LYS A 99 45.69 37.03 -11.02
C LYS A 99 45.77 36.27 -12.34
N GLY A 100 44.79 35.41 -12.65
CA GLY A 100 44.77 34.57 -13.85
C GLY A 100 44.10 35.21 -15.07
N VAL A 101 43.25 36.23 -14.87
CA VAL A 101 42.45 36.87 -15.93
C VAL A 101 43.23 37.96 -16.69
N SER A 102 44.41 38.37 -16.21
CA SER A 102 45.20 39.45 -16.79
C SER A 102 46.31 39.01 -17.77
N LYS A 103 46.44 37.72 -18.07
CA LYS A 103 47.34 37.25 -19.13
C LYS A 103 46.56 37.20 -20.44
N LYS A 104 46.70 38.28 -21.21
CA LYS A 104 46.25 38.42 -22.59
C LYS A 104 47.22 37.72 -23.53
#